data_AF-A0A7V0WDK0-F1
#
_entry.id   AF-A0A7V0WDK0-F1
#
_cell.length_a   1.000
_cell.length_b   1.000
_cell.length_c   1.000
_cell.angle_alpha   90.00
_cell.angle_beta   90.00
_cell.angle_gamma   90.00
#
_symmetry.space_group_name_H-M   'P 1'
#
loop_
_entity.id
_entity.type
_entity.pdbx_description
1 polymer ?
#
loop_
_entity_poly.entity_id
_entity_poly.type
_entity_poly.pdbx_seq_one_letter_code
_entity_poly.pdbx_strand_id
1 'polypeptide(L)'
;MRIVNKKLKVLISWMIITAFFFAQTAIAGQKVYFYHTDPAGTPLAMSDEGGNIVWEADYKPFGEDWNVPVYPENNRTFVGKERDKETGLHYFGARYYKSEIGRFLSPDPVGPVDPQTGKLNGLILANPQRLNPYAYGLNNPYKYVDPDGRIIEVIGNEKEKEIIKRDIGKLKHKSPTANKLIKKIEQSEEIVEIKITDKGNSYDTKGNVINYNPNKNHIYSGKEQWHWRYPEIGLGHEAIHSLHDIENNMGSTREIEESKTVGLHKFSNEPYTENKIRIEYGLERRPQY
;
A
#
# COMPACT_ATOMS: atom_id res chain seq x y z
N MET A 1 37.12 -11.13 69.00
CA MET A 1 36.75 -9.70 69.02
C MET A 1 37.64 -8.97 68.00
N ARG A 2 37.18 -8.78 66.75
CA ARG A 2 38.00 -8.19 65.67
C ARG A 2 37.91 -6.66 65.75
N ILE A 3 39.00 -6.03 66.21
CA ILE A 3 39.16 -4.57 66.21
C ILE A 3 39.44 -4.14 64.77
N VAL A 4 38.39 -3.82 64.02
CA VAL A 4 38.56 -3.14 62.73
C VAL A 4 39.08 -1.73 63.02
N ASN A 5 40.32 -1.46 62.60
CA ASN A 5 41.02 -0.21 62.83
C ASN A 5 40.16 0.99 62.39
N LYS A 6 39.96 1.97 63.27
CA LYS A 6 39.10 3.14 63.05
C LYS A 6 39.49 3.89 61.77
N LYS A 7 40.79 3.92 61.43
CA LYS A 7 41.32 4.52 60.18
C LYS A 7 40.87 3.75 58.93
N LEU A 8 40.77 2.43 58.99
CA LEU A 8 40.33 1.59 57.88
C LEU A 8 38.83 1.78 57.58
N LYS A 9 38.00 1.96 58.62
CA LYS A 9 36.58 2.28 58.44
C LYS A 9 36.37 3.66 57.79
N VAL A 10 37.19 4.64 58.17
CA VAL A 10 37.15 5.98 57.56
C VAL A 10 37.55 5.90 56.09
N LEU A 11 38.64 5.22 55.76
CA LEU A 11 39.07 5.02 54.36
C LEU A 11 38.02 4.31 53.51
N ILE A 12 37.41 3.23 54.01
CA ILE A 12 36.33 2.52 53.31
C ILE A 12 35.11 3.44 53.13
N SER A 13 34.76 4.25 54.14
CA SER A 13 33.69 5.23 54.04
C SER A 13 33.97 6.27 52.95
N TRP A 14 35.20 6.78 52.85
CA TRP A 14 35.59 7.72 51.80
C TRP A 14 35.60 7.08 50.40
N MET A 15 36.01 5.81 50.28
CA MET A 15 35.93 5.07 49.02
C MET A 15 34.48 4.83 48.59
N ILE A 16 33.57 4.54 49.53
CA ILE A 16 32.15 4.35 49.21
C ILE A 16 31.50 5.68 48.82
N ILE A 17 31.82 6.78 49.52
CA ILE A 17 31.31 8.13 49.20
C ILE A 17 31.81 8.59 47.82
N THR A 18 33.08 8.34 47.50
CA THR A 18 33.64 8.68 46.18
C THR A 18 33.05 7.81 45.07
N ALA A 19 32.87 6.50 45.29
CA ALA A 19 32.17 5.64 44.34
C ALA A 19 30.71 6.08 44.10
N PHE A 20 30.03 6.60 45.11
CA PHE A 20 28.69 7.17 44.96
C PHE A 20 28.68 8.53 44.25
N PHE A 21 29.71 9.37 44.43
CA PHE A 21 29.87 10.63 43.70
C PHE A 21 30.21 10.43 42.22
N PHE A 22 30.86 9.31 41.87
CA PHE A 22 31.17 8.93 40.48
C PHE A 22 30.15 7.97 39.86
N ALA A 23 29.13 7.53 40.60
CA ALA A 23 28.00 6.78 40.05
C ALA A 23 27.09 7.75 39.28
N GLN A 24 27.47 8.04 38.04
CA GLN A 24 26.65 8.81 37.12
C GLN A 24 25.38 7.99 36.82
N THR A 25 24.22 8.51 37.18
CA THR A 25 22.95 7.94 36.76
C THR A 25 22.87 8.08 35.24
N ALA A 26 22.82 6.95 34.53
CA ALA A 26 22.52 6.96 33.10
C ALA A 26 21.05 7.40 32.95
N ILE A 27 20.83 8.70 32.83
CA ILE A 27 19.53 9.23 32.45
C ILE A 27 19.39 8.95 30.95
N ALA A 28 18.61 7.95 30.60
CA ALA A 28 18.23 7.70 29.21
C ALA A 28 17.39 8.89 28.73
N GLY A 29 18.04 9.86 28.09
CA GLY A 29 17.36 10.97 27.44
C GLY A 29 16.64 10.46 26.20
N GLN A 30 15.34 10.69 26.12
CA GLN A 30 14.59 10.49 24.89
C GLN A 30 15.03 11.55 23.87
N LYS A 31 15.43 11.11 22.67
CA LYS A 31 15.69 12.00 21.54
C LYS A 31 14.68 11.71 20.45
N VAL A 32 13.98 12.73 19.97
CA VAL A 32 13.06 12.62 18.84
C VAL A 32 13.74 13.20 17.60
N TYR A 33 13.64 12.45 16.49
CA TYR A 33 14.06 12.90 15.17
C TYR A 33 12.87 12.84 14.22
N PHE A 34 12.77 13.84 13.34
CA PHE A 34 11.77 13.92 12.29
C PHE A 34 12.40 13.64 10.94
N TYR A 35 11.89 12.65 10.23
CA TYR A 35 12.38 12.26 8.91
C TYR A 35 11.78 13.14 7.82
N HIS A 36 12.66 13.66 6.95
CA HIS A 36 12.30 14.35 5.71
C HIS A 36 12.62 13.43 4.55
N THR A 37 11.59 13.04 3.79
CA THR A 37 11.70 11.97 2.80
C THR A 37 11.42 12.47 1.38
N ASP A 38 11.93 11.75 0.39
CA ASP A 38 11.47 11.87 -0.99
C ASP A 38 10.04 11.29 -1.17
N PRO A 39 9.39 11.47 -2.33
CA PRO A 39 8.05 10.93 -2.57
C PRO A 39 7.94 9.39 -2.49
N ALA A 40 9.05 8.66 -2.58
CA ALA A 40 9.10 7.20 -2.43
C ALA A 40 9.29 6.77 -0.97
N GLY A 41 9.55 7.71 -0.06
CA GLY A 41 9.77 7.48 1.36
C GLY A 41 11.24 7.32 1.76
N THR A 42 12.20 7.58 0.87
CA THR A 42 13.64 7.55 1.18
C THR A 42 14.01 8.75 2.06
N PRO A 43 14.56 8.56 3.27
CA PRO A 43 15.06 9.64 4.11
C PRO A 43 16.22 10.40 3.46
N LEU A 44 16.03 11.70 3.24
CA LEU A 44 17.06 12.61 2.74
C LEU A 44 17.63 13.50 3.84
N ALA A 45 16.85 13.80 4.88
CA ALA A 45 17.33 14.54 6.04
C ALA A 45 16.58 14.13 7.32
N MET A 46 17.17 14.45 8.48
CA MET A 46 16.49 14.40 9.77
C MET A 46 16.68 15.71 10.52
N SER A 47 15.62 16.16 11.20
CA SER A 47 15.69 17.28 12.14
C SER A 47 15.46 16.84 13.59
N ASP A 48 16.05 17.57 14.54
CA ASP A 48 15.78 17.41 15.97
C ASP A 48 14.48 18.14 16.40
N GLU A 49 14.15 18.08 17.70
CA GLU A 49 13.01 18.78 18.31
C GLU A 49 13.08 20.32 18.17
N GLY A 50 14.28 20.87 17.98
CA GLY A 50 14.49 22.29 17.73
C GLY A 50 14.33 22.66 16.25
N GLY A 51 14.10 21.69 15.36
CA GLY A 51 14.01 21.89 13.92
C GLY A 51 15.37 22.02 13.22
N ASN A 52 16.48 21.77 13.91
CA ASN A 52 17.80 21.82 13.31
C ASN A 52 18.05 20.52 12.52
N ILE A 53 18.63 20.64 11.32
CA ILE A 53 19.08 19.46 10.55
C ILE A 53 20.27 18.83 11.27
N VAL A 54 20.13 17.55 11.64
CA VAL A 54 21.16 16.77 12.36
C VAL A 54 21.74 15.64 11.52
N TRP A 55 21.14 15.37 10.36
CA TRP A 55 21.56 14.34 9.42
C TRP A 55 21.03 14.68 8.03
N GLU A 56 21.84 14.45 7.00
CA GLU A 56 21.49 14.66 5.60
C GLU A 56 22.21 13.61 4.76
N ALA A 57 21.52 13.01 3.78
CA ALA A 57 22.06 11.92 2.99
C ALA A 57 21.66 11.97 1.52
N ASP A 58 22.62 11.59 0.68
CA ASP A 58 22.42 11.39 -0.75
C ASP A 58 22.50 9.91 -1.13
N TYR A 59 21.64 9.51 -2.06
CA TYR A 59 21.62 8.16 -2.64
C TYR A 59 21.64 8.23 -4.16
N LYS A 60 22.22 7.21 -4.78
CA LYS A 60 22.03 6.95 -6.22
C LYS A 60 20.59 6.49 -6.50
N PRO A 61 20.13 6.49 -7.77
CA PRO A 61 18.74 6.18 -8.13
C PRO A 61 18.18 4.89 -7.52
N PHE A 62 19.01 3.87 -7.37
CA PHE A 62 18.63 2.55 -6.86
C PHE A 62 18.90 2.37 -5.36
N GLY A 63 19.15 3.46 -4.62
CA GLY A 63 19.34 3.42 -3.17
C GLY A 63 20.73 3.05 -2.70
N GLU A 64 21.73 3.08 -3.58
CA GLU A 64 23.13 2.94 -3.18
C GLU A 64 23.56 4.21 -2.47
N ASP A 65 24.20 4.06 -1.32
CA ASP A 65 24.72 5.17 -0.52
C ASP A 65 25.72 5.99 -1.36
N TRP A 66 25.56 7.31 -1.39
CA TRP A 66 26.51 8.22 -2.02
C TRP A 66 27.24 9.06 -0.97
N ASN A 67 26.48 9.90 -0.25
CA ASN A 67 26.97 10.68 0.88
C ASN A 67 26.07 10.41 2.08
N VAL A 68 26.37 9.40 2.89
CA VAL A 68 25.52 9.03 4.04
C VAL A 68 26.31 9.17 5.35
N PRO A 69 25.87 10.01 6.30
CA PRO A 69 26.53 10.17 7.59
C PRO A 69 26.39 8.93 8.46
N VAL A 70 27.43 8.64 9.25
CA VAL A 70 27.41 7.53 10.22
C VAL A 70 26.53 7.84 11.44
N TYR A 71 26.40 9.12 11.80
CA TYR A 71 25.67 9.60 12.99
C TYR A 71 24.72 10.76 12.66
N PRO A 72 23.56 10.87 13.33
CA PRO A 72 22.92 9.81 14.12
C PRO A 72 22.68 8.55 13.27
N GLU A 73 22.75 7.39 13.92
CA GLU A 73 22.57 6.12 13.24
C GLU A 73 21.14 6.02 12.66
N ASN A 74 21.06 5.74 11.36
CA ASN A 74 19.80 5.52 10.65
C ASN A 74 19.86 4.20 9.88
N ASN A 75 19.05 3.22 10.28
CA ASN A 75 18.92 1.95 9.57
C ASN A 75 17.82 1.97 8.50
N ARG A 76 16.98 3.02 8.42
CA ARG A 76 15.94 3.17 7.41
C ARG A 76 16.44 4.07 6.29
N THR A 77 16.75 3.48 5.14
CA THR A 77 17.37 4.20 4.02
C THR A 77 16.46 4.14 2.80
N PHE A 78 16.85 3.44 1.74
CA PHE A 78 16.11 3.38 0.48
C PHE A 78 14.63 3.04 0.68
N VAL A 79 13.74 3.93 0.21
CA VAL A 79 12.27 3.86 0.32
C VAL A 79 11.76 3.50 1.73
N GLY A 80 12.50 3.94 2.76
CA GLY A 80 12.18 3.72 4.17
C GLY A 80 12.40 2.29 4.66
N LYS A 81 13.04 1.43 3.86
CA LYS A 81 13.36 0.04 4.23
C LYS A 81 14.56 -0.03 5.15
N GLU A 82 14.48 -1.00 6.05
CA GLU A 82 15.58 -1.33 6.94
C GLU A 82 16.73 -1.92 6.14
N ARG A 83 17.92 -1.34 6.32
CA ARG A 83 19.16 -1.81 5.74
C ARG A 83 20.00 -2.46 6.82
N ASP A 84 20.36 -3.70 6.59
CA ASP A 84 21.35 -4.39 7.40
C ASP A 84 22.75 -3.86 7.06
N LYS A 85 23.50 -3.47 8.09
CA LYS A 85 24.83 -2.86 7.94
C LYS A 85 25.90 -3.88 7.56
N GLU A 86 25.76 -5.13 8.00
CA GLU A 86 26.77 -6.17 7.77
C GLU A 86 26.75 -6.64 6.31
N THR A 87 25.56 -6.83 5.75
CA THR A 87 25.38 -7.31 4.37
C THR A 87 25.14 -6.20 3.35
N GLY A 88 24.74 -5.00 3.82
CA GLY A 88 24.34 -3.88 2.97
C GLY A 88 22.95 -4.04 2.34
N LEU A 89 22.21 -5.10 2.69
CA LEU A 89 20.93 -5.45 2.07
C LEU A 89 19.76 -4.73 2.71
N HIS A 90 18.79 -4.35 1.88
CA HIS A 90 17.51 -3.82 2.32
C HIS A 90 16.48 -4.94 2.45
N TYR A 91 15.81 -5.01 3.59
CA TYR A 91 14.74 -5.96 3.82
C TYR A 91 13.39 -5.38 3.39
N PHE A 92 12.79 -5.97 2.35
CA PHE A 92 11.50 -5.54 1.80
C PHE A 92 10.31 -6.34 2.35
N GLY A 93 10.54 -7.38 3.15
CA GLY A 93 9.51 -8.29 3.63
C GLY A 93 9.57 -9.62 2.90
N ALA A 94 9.12 -9.66 1.64
CA ALA A 94 9.17 -10.89 0.84
C ALA A 94 10.54 -11.20 0.24
N ARG A 95 11.40 -10.17 0.07
CA ARG A 95 12.69 -10.28 -0.62
C ARG A 95 13.75 -9.42 0.04
N TYR A 96 15.01 -9.79 -0.16
CA TYR A 96 16.17 -8.95 0.13
C TYR A 96 16.60 -8.23 -1.16
N TYR A 97 16.83 -6.93 -1.05
CA TYR A 97 17.25 -6.07 -2.13
C TYR A 97 18.69 -5.61 -1.93
N LYS A 98 19.46 -5.58 -3.02
CA LYS A 98 20.84 -5.12 -3.03
C LYS A 98 20.95 -3.87 -3.88
N SER A 99 21.14 -2.73 -3.23
CA SER A 99 21.11 -1.42 -3.90
C SER A 99 22.27 -1.22 -4.87
N GLU A 100 23.46 -1.78 -4.61
CA GLU A 100 24.64 -1.58 -5.47
C GLU A 100 24.46 -2.20 -6.87
N ILE A 101 23.59 -3.19 -7.01
CA ILE A 101 23.24 -3.81 -8.30
C ILE A 101 21.82 -3.47 -8.77
N GLY A 102 21.04 -2.75 -7.96
CA GLY A 102 19.68 -2.34 -8.28
C GLY A 102 18.68 -3.49 -8.43
N ARG A 103 18.86 -4.61 -7.72
CA ARG A 103 18.05 -5.83 -7.89
C ARG A 103 17.75 -6.56 -6.58
N PHE A 104 16.66 -7.33 -6.61
CA PHE A 104 16.39 -8.34 -5.58
C PHE A 104 17.33 -9.54 -5.73
N LEU A 105 17.63 -10.19 -4.60
CA LEU A 105 18.48 -11.38 -4.55
C LEU A 105 17.72 -12.68 -4.82
N SER A 106 16.40 -12.66 -4.69
CA SER A 106 15.52 -13.78 -4.98
C SER A 106 14.48 -13.39 -6.05
N PRO A 107 14.01 -14.37 -6.85
CA PRO A 107 12.88 -14.15 -7.74
C PRO A 107 11.65 -13.62 -6.99
N ASP A 108 10.84 -12.83 -7.67
CA ASP A 108 9.50 -12.45 -7.21
C ASP A 108 8.67 -13.71 -6.92
N PRO A 109 8.09 -13.86 -5.71
CA PRO A 109 7.16 -14.96 -5.44
C PRO A 109 5.87 -14.85 -6.28
N VAL A 110 5.54 -13.67 -6.80
CA VAL A 110 4.41 -13.46 -7.70
C VAL A 110 4.89 -13.62 -9.14
N GLY A 111 4.70 -14.83 -9.68
CA GLY A 111 5.08 -15.19 -11.05
C GLY A 111 3.97 -14.98 -12.08
N PRO A 112 4.28 -15.15 -13.38
CA PRO A 112 3.28 -15.15 -14.45
C PRO A 112 2.27 -16.29 -14.35
N VAL A 113 2.60 -17.35 -13.62
CA VAL A 113 1.74 -18.49 -13.34
C VAL A 113 1.81 -18.74 -11.84
N ASP A 114 0.66 -18.84 -11.19
CA ASP A 114 0.58 -19.24 -9.80
C ASP A 114 0.99 -20.72 -9.65
N PRO A 115 1.97 -21.05 -8.79
CA PRO A 115 2.50 -22.41 -8.69
C PRO A 115 1.54 -23.40 -8.00
N GLN A 116 0.53 -22.92 -7.27
CA GLN A 116 -0.44 -23.76 -6.56
C GLN A 116 -1.70 -24.00 -7.38
N THR A 117 -2.21 -22.96 -8.04
CA THR A 117 -3.48 -23.00 -8.78
C THR A 117 -3.30 -23.17 -10.29
N GLY A 118 -2.10 -22.91 -10.82
CA GLY A 118 -1.81 -22.89 -12.25
C GLY A 118 -2.43 -21.69 -12.99
N LYS A 119 -3.02 -20.74 -12.26
CA LYS A 119 -3.68 -19.57 -12.86
C LYS A 119 -2.67 -18.59 -13.43
N LEU A 120 -2.99 -18.02 -14.59
CA LEU A 120 -2.15 -17.03 -15.26
C LEU A 120 -2.35 -15.64 -14.65
N ASN A 121 -1.26 -14.94 -14.39
CA ASN A 121 -1.28 -13.54 -14.00
C ASN A 121 -1.21 -12.64 -15.24
N GLY A 122 -2.38 -12.20 -15.72
CA GLY A 122 -2.51 -11.36 -16.91
C GLY A 122 -1.75 -10.03 -16.83
N LEU A 123 -1.62 -9.44 -15.63
CA LEU A 123 -0.89 -8.20 -15.42
C LEU A 123 0.61 -8.35 -15.68
N ILE A 124 1.20 -9.47 -15.25
CA ILE A 124 2.61 -9.78 -15.51
C ILE A 124 2.82 -10.11 -16.98
N LEU A 125 1.95 -10.93 -17.57
CA LEU A 125 2.06 -11.35 -18.97
C LEU A 125 1.84 -10.20 -19.96
N ALA A 126 1.02 -9.20 -19.60
CA ALA A 126 0.78 -8.03 -20.43
C ALA A 126 1.96 -7.05 -20.50
N ASN A 127 2.93 -7.16 -19.59
CA ASN A 127 4.11 -6.28 -19.55
C ASN A 127 5.40 -7.10 -19.54
N PRO A 128 6.12 -7.22 -20.67
CA PRO A 128 7.37 -7.96 -20.75
C PRO A 128 8.42 -7.55 -19.72
N GLN A 129 8.39 -6.30 -19.24
CA GLN A 129 9.32 -5.84 -18.20
C GLN A 129 9.08 -6.50 -16.83
N ARG A 130 7.84 -6.97 -16.57
CA ARG A 130 7.47 -7.73 -15.35
C ARG A 130 7.94 -9.18 -15.40
N LEU A 131 8.40 -9.68 -16.54
CA LEU A 131 8.93 -11.05 -16.67
C LEU A 131 10.35 -11.20 -16.11
N ASN A 132 11.01 -10.10 -15.72
CA ASN A 132 12.26 -10.17 -14.95
C ASN A 132 11.94 -10.23 -13.45
N PRO A 133 12.04 -11.39 -12.80
CA PRO A 133 11.59 -11.56 -11.42
C PRO A 133 12.56 -10.92 -10.39
N TYR A 134 13.69 -10.38 -10.82
CA TYR A 134 14.69 -9.74 -9.95
C TYR A 134 14.67 -8.20 -10.04
N ALA A 135 13.88 -7.64 -10.96
CA ALA A 135 13.88 -6.20 -11.19
C ALA A 135 13.17 -5.44 -10.06
N TYR A 136 13.79 -4.37 -9.59
CA TYR A 136 13.13 -3.39 -8.72
C TYR A 136 12.40 -2.35 -9.56
N GLY A 137 11.13 -2.06 -9.22
CA GLY A 137 10.39 -0.92 -9.77
C GLY A 137 10.36 -0.83 -11.30
N LEU A 138 10.28 -1.96 -12.02
CA LEU A 138 10.39 -2.03 -13.49
C LEU A 138 11.64 -1.32 -14.07
N ASN A 139 12.74 -1.31 -13.31
CA ASN A 139 13.97 -0.55 -13.57
C ASN A 139 13.78 0.99 -13.62
N ASN A 140 12.73 1.52 -12.98
CA ASN A 140 12.50 2.95 -12.82
C ASN A 140 12.14 3.29 -11.36
N PRO A 141 13.15 3.45 -10.48
CA PRO A 141 12.95 3.67 -9.04
C PRO A 141 12.38 5.04 -8.68
N TYR A 142 12.37 6.00 -9.63
CA TYR A 142 11.75 7.31 -9.44
C TYR A 142 10.25 7.33 -9.73
N LYS A 143 9.79 6.39 -10.57
CA LYS A 143 8.38 6.26 -10.91
C LYS A 143 7.69 5.20 -10.07
N TYR A 144 8.39 4.15 -9.68
CA TYR A 144 7.81 3.01 -9.00
C TYR A 144 8.49 2.68 -7.68
N VAL A 145 7.69 2.26 -6.71
CA VAL A 145 8.12 1.73 -5.42
C VAL A 145 7.61 0.30 -5.26
N ASP A 146 8.36 -0.54 -4.54
CA ASP A 146 7.91 -1.86 -4.10
C ASP A 146 7.71 -1.87 -2.58
N PRO A 147 6.47 -1.80 -2.06
CA PRO A 147 6.23 -1.70 -0.63
C PRO A 147 6.50 -2.98 0.17
N ASP A 148 6.50 -4.16 -0.43
CA ASP A 148 6.56 -5.43 0.32
C ASP A 148 7.47 -6.50 -0.31
N GLY A 149 8.15 -6.15 -1.40
CA GLY A 149 8.94 -7.07 -2.19
C GLY A 149 8.09 -7.98 -3.08
N ARG A 150 6.87 -7.60 -3.46
CA ARG A 150 5.98 -8.36 -4.35
C ARG A 150 5.20 -7.46 -5.31
N ILE A 151 4.83 -6.26 -4.85
CA ILE A 151 3.93 -5.36 -5.56
C ILE A 151 4.72 -4.17 -6.08
N ILE A 152 4.48 -3.79 -7.34
CA ILE A 152 5.05 -2.56 -7.92
C ILE A 152 3.95 -1.50 -7.98
N GLU A 153 4.16 -0.38 -7.29
CA GLU A 153 3.24 0.76 -7.22
C GLU A 153 3.85 2.02 -7.84
N VAL A 154 3.01 2.95 -8.33
CA VAL A 154 3.47 4.26 -8.83
C VAL A 154 3.65 5.25 -7.67
N ILE A 155 4.80 5.92 -7.64
CA ILE A 155 5.12 6.96 -6.66
C ILE A 155 4.21 8.18 -6.87
N GLY A 156 3.71 8.77 -5.78
CA GLY A 156 2.89 9.99 -5.82
C GLY A 156 1.38 9.76 -5.96
N ASN A 157 0.92 8.51 -6.07
CA ASN A 157 -0.51 8.18 -6.11
C ASN A 157 -1.22 8.28 -4.75
N GLU A 158 -0.58 8.73 -3.67
CA GLU A 158 -1.18 8.74 -2.33
C GLU A 158 -2.50 9.52 -2.27
N LYS A 159 -2.60 10.67 -2.95
CA LYS A 159 -3.87 11.40 -3.02
C LYS A 159 -4.97 10.59 -3.73
N GLU A 160 -4.61 9.86 -4.78
CA GLU A 160 -5.53 8.98 -5.49
C GLU A 160 -5.95 7.78 -4.64
N LYS A 161 -4.99 7.16 -3.94
CA LYS A 161 -5.23 6.08 -2.97
C LYS A 161 -6.15 6.54 -1.85
N GLU A 162 -5.94 7.73 -1.30
CA GLU A 162 -6.80 8.29 -0.24
C GLU A 162 -8.23 8.56 -0.75
N ILE A 163 -8.38 9.04 -1.98
CA ILE A 163 -9.72 9.17 -2.62
C ILE A 163 -10.40 7.81 -2.74
N ILE A 164 -9.69 6.81 -3.26
CA ILE A 164 -10.22 5.45 -3.44
C ILE A 164 -10.57 4.84 -2.08
N LYS A 165 -9.67 4.88 -1.09
CA LYS A 165 -9.92 4.39 0.28
C LYS A 165 -11.13 5.07 0.92
N ARG A 166 -11.24 6.40 0.80
CA ARG A 166 -12.38 7.17 1.29
C ARG A 166 -13.69 6.68 0.68
N ASP A 167 -13.73 6.51 -0.63
CA ASP A 167 -14.95 6.15 -1.35
C ASP A 167 -15.33 4.68 -1.16
N ILE A 168 -14.36 3.76 -1.10
CA ILE A 168 -14.57 2.38 -0.63
C ILE A 168 -15.10 2.38 0.81
N GLY A 169 -14.54 3.21 1.69
CA GLY A 169 -15.00 3.35 3.07
C GLY A 169 -16.47 3.78 3.16
N LYS A 170 -16.87 4.80 2.40
CA LYS A 170 -18.28 5.22 2.29
C LYS A 170 -19.16 4.09 1.76
N LEU A 171 -18.69 3.40 0.71
CA LEU A 171 -19.38 2.28 0.09
C LEU A 171 -19.65 1.15 1.09
N LYS A 172 -18.62 0.67 1.79
CA LYS A 172 -18.71 -0.37 2.82
C LYS A 172 -19.57 0.05 4.01
N HIS A 173 -19.52 1.33 4.39
CA HIS A 173 -20.27 1.84 5.55
C HIS A 173 -21.79 1.95 5.26
N LYS A 174 -22.17 2.49 4.10
CA LYS A 174 -23.58 2.74 3.77
C LYS A 174 -24.31 1.52 3.19
N SER A 175 -23.60 0.60 2.53
CA SER A 175 -24.20 -0.54 1.84
C SER A 175 -23.68 -1.87 2.41
N PRO A 176 -24.50 -2.61 3.19
CA PRO A 176 -24.18 -3.98 3.59
C PRO A 176 -23.87 -4.90 2.41
N THR A 177 -24.59 -4.74 1.28
CA THR A 177 -24.33 -5.50 0.06
C THR A 177 -22.93 -5.20 -0.48
N ALA A 178 -22.56 -3.93 -0.62
CA ALA A 178 -21.25 -3.53 -1.10
C ALA A 178 -20.13 -3.91 -0.11
N ASN A 179 -20.36 -3.86 1.20
CA ASN A 179 -19.39 -4.32 2.19
C ASN A 179 -19.06 -5.82 2.01
N LYS A 180 -20.08 -6.66 1.79
CA LYS A 180 -19.88 -8.09 1.52
C LYS A 180 -19.18 -8.33 0.18
N LEU A 181 -19.56 -7.59 -0.87
CA LEU A 181 -18.91 -7.62 -2.18
C LEU A 181 -17.42 -7.31 -2.05
N ILE A 182 -17.07 -6.15 -1.46
CA ILE A 182 -15.68 -5.72 -1.34
C ILE A 182 -14.88 -6.70 -0.47
N LYS A 183 -15.43 -7.20 0.63
CA LYS A 183 -14.75 -8.24 1.43
C LYS A 183 -14.47 -9.50 0.64
N LYS A 184 -15.37 -9.90 -0.26
CA LYS A 184 -15.18 -11.08 -1.10
C LYS A 184 -14.05 -10.89 -2.10
N ILE A 185 -13.95 -9.70 -2.69
CA ILE A 185 -12.83 -9.32 -3.57
C ILE A 185 -11.53 -9.24 -2.76
N GLU A 186 -11.55 -8.61 -1.58
CA GLU A 186 -10.39 -8.52 -0.66
C GLU A 186 -9.89 -9.90 -0.19
N GLN A 187 -10.75 -10.92 -0.17
CA GLN A 187 -10.42 -12.31 0.19
C GLN A 187 -10.02 -13.16 -1.02
N SER A 188 -10.14 -12.63 -2.23
CA SER A 188 -9.72 -13.31 -3.45
C SER A 188 -8.20 -13.33 -3.56
N GLU A 189 -7.65 -14.35 -4.21
CA GLU A 189 -6.25 -14.39 -4.62
C GLU A 189 -5.98 -13.46 -5.83
N GLU A 190 -7.04 -12.93 -6.47
CA GLU A 190 -6.94 -12.02 -7.60
C GLU A 190 -6.66 -10.59 -7.18
N ILE A 191 -5.73 -9.95 -7.91
CA ILE A 191 -5.48 -8.52 -7.78
C ILE A 191 -6.44 -7.77 -8.70
N VAL A 192 -7.29 -6.94 -8.12
CA VAL A 192 -8.10 -5.94 -8.84
C VAL A 192 -7.46 -4.56 -8.65
N GLU A 193 -6.96 -3.98 -9.74
CA GLU A 193 -6.33 -2.66 -9.72
C GLU A 193 -7.38 -1.56 -9.89
N ILE A 194 -7.41 -0.56 -9.01
CA ILE A 194 -8.30 0.61 -9.16
C ILE A 194 -7.46 1.81 -9.60
N LYS A 195 -7.80 2.38 -10.77
CA LYS A 195 -7.15 3.58 -11.33
C LYS A 195 -8.11 4.75 -11.33
N ILE A 196 -7.64 5.93 -10.92
CA ILE A 196 -8.42 7.14 -11.13
C ILE A 196 -8.40 7.52 -12.62
N THR A 197 -9.56 7.93 -13.14
CA THR A 197 -9.70 8.44 -14.50
C THR A 197 -10.62 9.66 -14.53
N ASP A 198 -10.37 10.57 -15.48
CA ASP A 198 -11.30 11.65 -15.81
C ASP A 198 -12.42 11.20 -16.76
N LYS A 199 -12.34 9.97 -17.30
CA LYS A 199 -13.33 9.37 -18.20
C LYS A 199 -14.48 8.71 -17.42
N GLY A 200 -15.31 7.93 -18.10
CA GLY A 200 -16.34 7.13 -17.41
C GLY A 200 -15.76 5.99 -16.59
N ASN A 201 -16.54 5.53 -15.61
CA ASN A 201 -16.24 4.27 -14.92
C ASN A 201 -16.27 3.11 -15.94
N SER A 202 -15.33 2.19 -15.81
CA SER A 202 -15.29 0.97 -16.63
C SER A 202 -14.41 -0.10 -16.01
N TYR A 203 -14.78 -1.36 -16.22
CA TYR A 203 -13.98 -2.52 -15.87
C TYR A 203 -13.29 -3.13 -17.12
N ASP A 204 -11.98 -3.35 -17.05
CA ASP A 204 -11.19 -4.05 -18.06
C ASP A 204 -10.86 -5.47 -17.59
N THR A 205 -11.54 -6.43 -18.23
CA THR A 205 -11.45 -7.87 -17.95
C THR A 205 -10.09 -8.48 -18.28
N LYS A 206 -9.28 -7.84 -19.15
CA LYS A 206 -7.96 -8.38 -19.51
C LYS A 206 -6.90 -8.12 -18.46
N GLY A 207 -7.07 -7.06 -17.67
CA GLY A 207 -6.10 -6.63 -16.68
C GLY A 207 -6.64 -6.60 -15.25
N ASN A 208 -7.88 -7.03 -15.01
CA ASN A 208 -8.58 -6.84 -13.74
C ASN A 208 -8.51 -5.39 -13.24
N VAL A 209 -8.76 -4.42 -14.14
CA VAL A 209 -8.61 -2.99 -13.83
C VAL A 209 -9.97 -2.31 -13.77
N ILE A 210 -10.27 -1.70 -12.63
CA ILE A 210 -11.36 -0.75 -12.47
C ILE A 210 -10.84 0.66 -12.76
N ASN A 211 -11.32 1.28 -13.83
CA ASN A 211 -11.16 2.70 -14.07
C ASN A 211 -12.27 3.43 -13.32
N TYR A 212 -11.92 4.19 -12.29
CA TYR A 212 -12.84 4.89 -11.39
C TYR A 212 -12.73 6.40 -11.56
N ASN A 213 -13.85 7.06 -11.79
CA ASN A 213 -13.94 8.52 -11.79
C ASN A 213 -14.61 9.00 -10.49
N PRO A 214 -13.84 9.56 -9.54
CA PRO A 214 -14.37 10.05 -8.27
C PRO A 214 -15.21 11.32 -8.38
N ASN A 215 -15.12 12.02 -9.52
CA ASN A 215 -15.88 13.23 -9.80
C ASN A 215 -17.15 12.94 -10.61
N LYS A 216 -17.36 11.69 -11.03
CA LYS A 216 -18.53 11.31 -11.83
C LYS A 216 -19.73 11.05 -10.92
N ASN A 217 -20.50 12.09 -10.71
CA ASN A 217 -21.77 12.11 -9.98
C ASN A 217 -23.01 11.91 -10.87
N HIS A 218 -22.81 11.67 -12.18
CA HIS A 218 -23.88 11.50 -13.17
C HIS A 218 -23.65 10.25 -14.04
N ILE A 219 -24.73 9.51 -14.32
CA ILE A 219 -24.74 8.48 -15.37
C ILE A 219 -25.02 9.21 -16.69
N TYR A 220 -24.18 8.98 -17.71
CA TYR A 220 -24.40 9.50 -19.06
C TYR A 220 -24.54 8.31 -20.00
N SER A 221 -25.76 8.09 -20.47
CA SER A 221 -26.10 7.20 -21.57
C SER A 221 -27.05 7.98 -22.46
N GLY A 222 -26.92 7.92 -23.78
CA GLY A 222 -27.50 8.89 -24.73
C GLY A 222 -29.01 9.16 -24.65
N LYS A 223 -29.79 8.33 -23.95
CA LYS A 223 -31.24 8.52 -23.69
C LYS A 223 -31.58 8.84 -22.23
N GLU A 224 -30.61 8.82 -21.31
CA GLU A 224 -30.79 9.05 -19.87
C GLU A 224 -30.55 10.52 -19.56
N GLN A 225 -31.63 11.25 -19.25
CA GLN A 225 -31.52 12.55 -18.64
C GLN A 225 -31.65 12.39 -17.11
N TRP A 226 -30.54 12.67 -16.40
CA TRP A 226 -30.46 13.03 -14.98
C TRP A 226 -30.90 11.99 -13.92
N HIS A 227 -30.00 11.09 -13.55
CA HIS A 227 -30.04 10.48 -12.21
C HIS A 227 -28.72 10.75 -11.49
N TRP A 228 -28.82 11.47 -10.36
CA TRP A 228 -27.70 11.66 -9.44
C TRP A 228 -27.23 10.30 -8.92
N ARG A 229 -25.93 10.06 -8.94
CA ARG A 229 -25.30 8.86 -8.40
C ARG A 229 -24.11 9.29 -7.55
N TYR A 230 -24.01 8.78 -6.34
CA TYR A 230 -22.79 8.95 -5.56
C TYR A 230 -21.63 8.24 -6.28
N PRO A 231 -20.46 8.90 -6.46
CA PRO A 231 -19.32 8.32 -7.19
C PRO A 231 -18.96 6.91 -6.69
N GLU A 232 -19.01 6.68 -5.38
CA GLU A 232 -18.72 5.39 -4.77
C GLU A 232 -19.69 4.26 -5.18
N ILE A 233 -20.95 4.57 -5.55
CA ILE A 233 -21.84 3.57 -6.15
C ILE A 233 -21.29 3.19 -7.53
N GLY A 234 -20.74 4.16 -8.28
CA GLY A 234 -19.99 3.98 -9.53
C GLY A 234 -18.92 2.91 -9.40
N LEU A 235 -18.07 3.09 -8.40
CA LEU A 235 -17.04 2.13 -8.03
C LEU A 235 -17.63 0.75 -7.70
N GLY A 236 -18.72 0.70 -6.93
CA GLY A 236 -19.40 -0.55 -6.58
C GLY A 236 -19.92 -1.33 -7.78
N HIS A 237 -20.35 -0.67 -8.85
CA HIS A 237 -20.79 -1.34 -10.08
C HIS A 237 -19.64 -2.01 -10.82
N GLU A 238 -18.53 -1.31 -11.01
CA GLU A 238 -17.34 -1.91 -11.64
C GLU A 238 -16.75 -3.03 -10.76
N ALA A 239 -16.88 -2.91 -9.43
CA ALA A 239 -16.50 -3.98 -8.51
C ALA A 239 -17.38 -5.24 -8.68
N ILE A 240 -18.67 -5.10 -8.99
CA ILE A 240 -19.52 -6.26 -9.29
C ILE A 240 -19.05 -6.95 -10.58
N HIS A 241 -18.74 -6.18 -11.63
CA HIS A 241 -18.15 -6.73 -12.86
C HIS A 241 -16.85 -7.48 -12.55
N SER A 242 -15.97 -6.92 -11.71
CA SER A 242 -14.75 -7.61 -11.28
C SER A 242 -15.02 -8.91 -10.54
N LEU A 243 -16.04 -8.96 -9.67
CA LEU A 243 -16.38 -10.18 -8.95
C LEU A 243 -16.94 -11.24 -9.90
N HIS A 244 -17.80 -10.88 -10.85
CA HIS A 244 -18.30 -11.81 -11.85
C HIS A 244 -17.16 -12.41 -12.69
N ASP A 245 -16.16 -11.61 -13.03
CA ASP A 245 -14.97 -12.06 -13.75
C ASP A 245 -14.11 -13.02 -12.90
N ILE A 246 -13.84 -12.66 -11.64
CA ILE A 246 -13.14 -13.53 -10.67
C ILE A 246 -13.85 -14.89 -10.52
N GLU A 247 -15.18 -14.89 -10.50
CA GLU A 247 -16.01 -16.09 -10.35
C GLU A 247 -16.26 -16.84 -11.67
N ASN A 248 -15.72 -16.37 -12.80
CA ASN A 248 -16.01 -16.88 -14.14
C ASN A 248 -17.53 -16.90 -14.46
N ASN A 249 -18.29 -15.98 -13.88
CA ASN A 249 -19.74 -15.85 -14.06
C ASN A 249 -20.11 -14.79 -15.11
N MET A 250 -19.16 -14.40 -15.97
CA MET A 250 -19.45 -13.52 -17.10
C MET A 250 -20.30 -14.25 -18.17
N GLY A 251 -21.45 -13.67 -18.45
CA GLY A 251 -22.48 -14.13 -19.38
C GLY A 251 -22.09 -13.95 -20.83
N SER A 252 -22.85 -14.59 -21.71
CA SER A 252 -22.53 -14.71 -23.14
C SER A 252 -22.60 -13.40 -23.93
N THR A 253 -23.27 -12.37 -23.41
CA THR A 253 -23.37 -11.05 -24.04
C THR A 253 -23.19 -9.93 -23.02
N ARG A 254 -22.67 -8.79 -23.49
CA ARG A 254 -22.50 -7.57 -22.68
C ARG A 254 -23.80 -7.09 -22.04
N GLU A 255 -24.93 -7.28 -22.71
CA GLU A 255 -26.25 -6.88 -22.22
C GLU A 255 -26.72 -7.76 -21.05
N ILE A 256 -26.45 -9.06 -21.09
CA ILE A 256 -26.74 -9.98 -19.99
C ILE A 256 -25.89 -9.62 -18.77
N GLU A 257 -24.60 -9.33 -18.97
CA GLU A 257 -23.71 -8.95 -17.88
C GLU A 257 -24.10 -7.62 -17.24
N GLU A 258 -24.37 -6.58 -18.03
CA GLU A 258 -24.86 -5.32 -17.50
C GLU A 258 -26.19 -5.51 -16.75
N SER A 259 -27.09 -6.36 -17.26
CA SER A 259 -28.36 -6.65 -16.60
C SER A 259 -28.19 -7.36 -15.25
N LYS A 260 -27.23 -8.30 -15.16
CA LYS A 260 -26.86 -8.94 -13.89
C LYS A 260 -26.26 -7.95 -12.91
N THR A 261 -25.27 -7.18 -13.37
CA THR A 261 -24.56 -6.20 -12.55
C THR A 261 -25.49 -5.12 -12.01
N VAL A 262 -26.43 -4.64 -12.83
CA VAL A 262 -27.43 -3.66 -12.38
C VAL A 262 -28.50 -4.32 -11.50
N GLY A 263 -28.81 -5.61 -11.71
CA GLY A 263 -29.90 -6.31 -11.02
C GLY A 263 -31.25 -6.06 -11.65
N LEU A 264 -31.31 -6.22 -12.97
CA LEU A 264 -32.48 -5.99 -13.82
C LEU A 264 -33.23 -7.30 -14.13
N HIS A 265 -34.54 -7.20 -14.34
CA HIS A 265 -35.43 -8.35 -14.63
C HIS A 265 -35.21 -9.54 -13.66
N LYS A 266 -34.93 -10.73 -14.22
CA LYS A 266 -34.70 -11.99 -13.50
C LYS A 266 -33.46 -11.97 -12.60
N PHE A 267 -32.57 -10.99 -12.75
CA PHE A 267 -31.34 -10.86 -11.97
C PHE A 267 -31.52 -9.98 -10.73
N SER A 268 -32.73 -9.52 -10.41
CA SER A 268 -32.99 -8.71 -9.20
C SER A 268 -32.59 -9.41 -7.90
N ASN A 269 -32.57 -10.74 -7.92
CA ASN A 269 -32.27 -11.57 -6.75
C ASN A 269 -30.77 -11.90 -6.59
N GLU A 270 -29.93 -11.59 -7.59
CA GLU A 270 -28.48 -11.81 -7.54
C GLU A 270 -27.87 -11.19 -6.27
N PRO A 271 -26.90 -11.84 -5.61
CA PRO A 271 -26.43 -11.45 -4.28
C PRO A 271 -25.86 -10.03 -4.25
N TYR A 272 -25.20 -9.60 -5.33
CA TYR A 272 -24.58 -8.29 -5.47
C TYR A 272 -25.10 -7.60 -6.73
N THR A 273 -25.82 -6.49 -6.57
CA THR A 273 -26.32 -5.70 -7.70
C THR A 273 -26.25 -4.21 -7.40
N GLU A 274 -26.07 -3.38 -8.44
CA GLU A 274 -26.11 -1.92 -8.29
C GLU A 274 -27.43 -1.48 -7.66
N ASN A 275 -28.57 -2.05 -8.07
CA ASN A 275 -29.88 -1.70 -7.53
C ASN A 275 -30.02 -2.01 -6.03
N LYS A 276 -29.42 -3.09 -5.52
CA LYS A 276 -29.38 -3.35 -4.07
C LYS A 276 -28.57 -2.28 -3.34
N ILE A 277 -27.39 -1.94 -3.87
CA ILE A 277 -26.54 -0.87 -3.31
C ILE A 277 -27.28 0.47 -3.32
N ARG A 278 -27.96 0.82 -4.42
CA ARG A 278 -28.74 2.06 -4.55
C ARG A 278 -29.85 2.16 -3.52
N ILE A 279 -30.62 1.09 -3.31
CA ILE A 279 -31.68 1.05 -2.30
C ILE A 279 -31.12 1.26 -0.88
N GLU A 280 -30.00 0.61 -0.56
CA GLU A 280 -29.31 0.78 0.73
C GLU A 280 -28.80 2.22 0.93
N TYR A 281 -28.55 2.95 -0.17
CA TYR A 281 -28.23 4.37 -0.17
C TYR A 281 -29.47 5.29 -0.11
N GLY A 282 -30.68 4.74 -0.08
CA GLY A 282 -31.94 5.51 -0.14
C GLY A 282 -32.22 6.10 -1.53
N LEU A 283 -31.62 5.55 -2.59
CA LEU A 283 -31.84 5.96 -3.97
C LEU A 283 -32.83 5.04 -4.68
N GLU A 284 -33.50 5.58 -5.68
CA GLU A 284 -34.34 4.79 -6.58
C GLU A 284 -33.51 3.80 -7.40
N ARG A 285 -34.13 2.67 -7.78
CA ARG A 285 -33.54 1.70 -8.69
C ARG A 285 -33.17 2.37 -10.01
N ARG A 286 -32.04 1.98 -10.58
CA ARG A 286 -31.69 2.32 -11.96
C ARG A 286 -32.78 1.73 -12.88
N PRO A 287 -33.47 2.56 -13.67
CA PRO A 287 -34.52 2.07 -14.56
C PRO A 287 -33.92 1.21 -15.67
N GLN A 288 -34.77 0.36 -16.21
CA GLN A 288 -34.47 -0.49 -17.34
C GLN A 288 -34.54 0.33 -18.63
N TYR A 289 -33.70 0.02 -19.61
CA TYR A 289 -33.91 0.45 -21.00
C TYR A 289 -35.18 -0.18 -21.56
#